data_AF-A0A975RGE1-F1
#
_entry.id   AF-A0A975RGE1-F1
#
_cell.length_a   1.000
_cell.length_b   1.000
_cell.length_c   1.000
_cell.angle_alpha   90.00
_cell.angle_beta   90.00
_cell.angle_gamma   90.00
#
_symmetry.space_group_name_H-M   'P 1'
#
loop_
_entity.id
_entity.type
_entity.pdbx_description
1 polymer ?
#
loop_
_entity_poly.entity_id
_entity_poly.type
_entity_poly.pdbx_seq_one_letter_code
_entity_poly.pdbx_strand_id
1 'polypeptide(L)'
;MFRKTWLVFVGVAVVLGGVVPAAAAAPEVPSGKTQCDGDGTSGNRVEALYVRGDGQPDRYAELADRFRTFADQIDDDFAEAGKRLGGGSRHVRYVTDADCRATIANVAIPQSSMDTVDTITDAIKAKGFDRADRKYLVWYDKDGCGLAFGNGGDDRPGADNPYNAGPHYATVGTGCWSWQASGHELLHTLGAVQGSAPHATKNGHCWDDEDIMCYDDGGIPNPPGGLVKVCEGAPENQIDCDGDDYFNTNPPEGSYLKTHWNVANSSYLITKG
;
A
#
# COMPACT_ATOMS: atom_id res chain seq x y z
N MET A 1 17.62 -15.54 -9.35
CA MET A 1 17.01 -14.89 -10.53
C MET A 1 15.57 -15.42 -10.67
N PHE A 2 14.71 -15.03 -9.74
CA PHE A 2 13.28 -15.37 -9.77
C PHE A 2 12.58 -14.21 -10.49
N ARG A 3 11.98 -14.49 -11.65
CA ARG A 3 11.17 -13.53 -12.41
C ARG A 3 9.83 -13.34 -11.68
N LYS A 4 9.57 -12.15 -11.13
CA LYS A 4 8.20 -11.70 -10.81
C LYS A 4 7.46 -11.59 -12.15
N THR A 5 6.63 -12.57 -12.50
CA THR A 5 5.82 -12.52 -13.73
C THR A 5 4.36 -12.73 -13.34
N TRP A 6 3.57 -11.65 -13.38
CA TRP A 6 2.11 -11.73 -13.33
C TRP A 6 1.61 -11.58 -14.75
N LEU A 7 1.47 -12.70 -15.47
CA LEU A 7 0.95 -12.72 -16.83
C LEU A 7 -0.51 -13.19 -16.82
N VAL A 8 -1.41 -12.30 -17.25
CA VAL A 8 -2.76 -12.66 -17.69
C VAL A 8 -2.64 -13.17 -19.13
N PHE A 9 -2.92 -14.45 -19.36
CA PHE A 9 -3.17 -14.98 -20.70
C PHE A 9 -4.51 -15.71 -20.75
N VAL A 10 -5.41 -15.19 -21.58
CA VAL A 10 -6.59 -15.89 -22.07
C VAL A 10 -6.14 -16.82 -23.18
N GLY A 11 -6.14 -18.13 -22.94
CA GLY A 11 -5.80 -19.13 -23.94
C GLY A 11 -6.03 -20.54 -23.42
N VAL A 12 -6.95 -21.27 -24.05
CA VAL A 12 -7.34 -22.66 -23.75
C VAL A 12 -6.10 -23.56 -23.70
N ALA A 13 -5.83 -24.19 -22.55
CA ALA A 13 -4.83 -25.25 -22.44
C ALA A 13 -5.22 -26.35 -21.44
N VAL A 14 -4.92 -27.56 -21.88
CA VAL A 14 -5.12 -28.88 -21.29
C VAL A 14 -4.58 -28.97 -19.85
N VAL A 15 -5.36 -29.57 -18.96
CA VAL A 15 -4.99 -29.82 -17.57
C VAL A 15 -3.98 -30.98 -17.49
N LEU A 16 -2.71 -30.65 -17.25
CA LEU A 16 -1.73 -31.58 -16.67
C LEU A 16 -1.40 -31.09 -15.27
N GLY A 17 -1.75 -31.92 -14.27
CA GLY A 17 -1.55 -31.64 -12.86
C GLY A 17 -0.07 -31.54 -12.49
N GLY A 18 0.36 -30.34 -12.15
CA GLY A 18 1.63 -30.08 -11.46
C GLY A 18 1.33 -29.23 -10.24
N VAL A 19 1.62 -29.77 -9.06
CA VAL A 19 1.46 -29.06 -7.78
C VAL A 19 2.59 -28.03 -7.67
N VAL A 20 2.25 -26.74 -7.65
CA VAL A 20 3.22 -25.66 -7.40
C VAL A 20 3.53 -25.67 -5.90
N PRO A 21 4.79 -25.77 -5.46
CA PRO A 21 5.11 -25.71 -4.04
C PRO A 21 4.86 -24.28 -3.53
N ALA A 22 4.15 -24.18 -2.40
CA ALA A 22 3.96 -22.93 -1.68
C ALA A 22 5.33 -22.31 -1.33
N ALA A 23 5.51 -21.03 -1.62
CA ALA A 23 6.68 -20.29 -1.15
C ALA A 23 6.72 -20.34 0.39
N ALA A 24 7.86 -20.75 0.95
CA ALA A 24 8.06 -20.74 2.39
C ALA A 24 8.02 -19.30 2.90
N ALA A 25 7.23 -19.06 3.95
CA ALA A 25 7.17 -17.77 4.63
C ALA A 25 8.56 -17.41 5.18
N ALA A 26 9.02 -16.20 4.90
CA ALA A 26 10.19 -15.62 5.55
C ALA A 26 9.94 -15.52 7.07
N PRO A 27 10.98 -15.62 7.92
CA PRO A 27 10.81 -15.47 9.37
C PRO A 27 10.23 -14.08 9.70
N GLU A 28 9.18 -14.06 10.52
CA GLU A 28 8.56 -12.83 11.01
C GLU A 28 9.56 -12.11 11.94
N VAL A 29 10.04 -10.94 11.51
CA VAL A 29 10.70 -9.99 12.42
C VAL A 29 9.62 -9.45 13.35
N PRO A 30 9.83 -9.41 14.69
CA PRO A 30 8.85 -8.83 15.59
C PRO A 30 8.60 -7.38 15.20
N SER A 31 7.36 -7.06 14.83
CA SER A 31 6.99 -5.69 14.48
C SER A 31 6.78 -4.84 15.73
N GLY A 32 7.10 -3.55 15.64
CA GLY A 32 6.66 -2.53 16.59
C GLY A 32 5.14 -2.44 16.62
N LYS A 33 4.58 -1.82 17.67
CA LYS A 33 3.16 -1.46 17.65
C LYS A 33 3.01 -0.15 16.90
N THR A 34 1.96 -0.05 16.09
CA THR A 34 1.50 1.21 15.48
C THR A 34 1.55 2.39 16.47
N GLN A 35 2.05 3.54 16.02
CA GLN A 35 2.08 4.74 16.85
C GLN A 35 0.69 5.40 16.99
N CYS A 36 0.28 5.70 18.22
CA CYS A 36 -0.91 6.52 18.49
C CYS A 36 -0.68 8.00 18.19
N ASP A 37 -1.74 8.67 17.73
CA ASP A 37 -1.82 10.13 17.69
C ASP A 37 -3.22 10.58 18.12
N GLY A 38 -3.27 11.50 19.08
CA GLY A 38 -4.52 12.05 19.61
C GLY A 38 -5.43 10.99 20.26
N ASP A 39 -6.72 11.04 19.88
CA ASP A 39 -7.78 10.14 20.36
C ASP A 39 -7.88 8.83 19.54
N GLY A 40 -6.94 8.59 18.62
CA GLY A 40 -6.94 7.44 17.72
C GLY A 40 -7.93 7.52 16.55
N THR A 41 -8.76 8.56 16.45
CA THR A 41 -9.85 8.60 15.44
C THR A 41 -10.02 9.94 14.73
N SER A 42 -9.60 11.06 15.32
CA SER A 42 -9.74 12.40 14.78
C SER A 42 -8.66 12.73 13.73
N GLY A 43 -9.04 13.53 12.74
CA GLY A 43 -8.16 13.96 11.65
C GLY A 43 -7.92 12.88 10.59
N ASN A 44 -7.02 13.20 9.65
CA ASN A 44 -6.65 12.31 8.55
C ASN A 44 -6.09 10.99 9.07
N ARG A 45 -6.67 9.86 8.67
CA ARG A 45 -6.30 8.54 9.19
C ARG A 45 -6.43 7.46 8.12
N VAL A 46 -5.59 6.43 8.21
CA VAL A 46 -5.79 5.18 7.49
C VAL A 46 -6.74 4.31 8.31
N GLU A 47 -7.88 3.95 7.74
CA GLU A 47 -8.89 3.11 8.38
C GLU A 47 -8.88 1.74 7.71
N ALA A 48 -8.73 0.69 8.52
CA ALA A 48 -8.55 -0.68 8.05
C ALA A 48 -9.88 -1.46 8.08
N LEU A 49 -10.13 -2.27 7.04
CA LEU A 49 -11.38 -3.01 6.87
C LEU A 49 -11.08 -4.45 6.48
N TYR A 50 -11.79 -5.40 7.10
CA TYR A 50 -12.01 -6.72 6.56
C TYR A 50 -13.40 -6.76 5.93
N VAL A 51 -13.47 -7.01 4.62
CA VAL A 51 -14.72 -6.99 3.85
C VAL A 51 -15.04 -8.38 3.35
N ARG A 52 -16.28 -8.83 3.52
CA ARG A 52 -16.77 -10.11 2.96
C ARG A 52 -18.15 -9.95 2.35
N GLY A 53 -18.55 -10.95 1.57
CA GLY A 53 -19.95 -11.11 1.16
C GLY A 53 -20.82 -11.55 2.33
N ASP A 54 -22.05 -11.07 2.39
CA ASP A 54 -23.04 -11.45 3.41
C ASP A 54 -23.52 -12.91 3.30
N GLY A 55 -23.28 -13.57 2.16
CA GLY A 55 -23.45 -15.01 1.96
C GLY A 55 -22.25 -15.86 2.39
N GLN A 56 -21.13 -15.26 2.81
CA GLN A 56 -19.93 -15.97 3.25
C GLN A 56 -19.86 -16.11 4.78
N PRO A 57 -19.20 -17.16 5.30
CA PRO A 57 -18.88 -17.24 6.72
C PRO A 57 -18.07 -16.02 7.20
N ASP A 58 -18.32 -15.59 8.44
CA ASP A 58 -17.49 -14.58 9.09
C ASP A 58 -16.19 -15.20 9.62
N ARG A 59 -15.05 -14.81 9.06
CA ARG A 59 -13.71 -15.23 9.49
C ARG A 59 -12.95 -14.13 10.24
N TYR A 60 -13.61 -13.06 10.65
CA TYR A 60 -12.96 -11.92 11.30
C TYR A 60 -12.17 -12.32 12.54
N ALA A 61 -12.72 -13.19 13.38
CA ALA A 61 -12.03 -13.67 14.59
C ALA A 61 -10.73 -14.45 14.29
N GLU A 62 -10.60 -15.02 13.09
CA GLU A 62 -9.40 -15.73 12.65
C GLU A 62 -8.37 -14.80 12.00
N LEU A 63 -8.83 -13.71 11.38
CA LEU A 63 -8.03 -12.88 10.48
C LEU A 63 -7.64 -11.51 11.05
N ALA A 64 -8.41 -10.96 11.99
CA ALA A 64 -8.21 -9.60 12.48
C ALA A 64 -6.81 -9.37 13.03
N ASP A 65 -6.26 -10.31 13.81
CA ASP A 65 -4.91 -10.18 14.36
C ASP A 65 -3.83 -10.24 13.28
N ARG A 66 -4.03 -11.04 12.23
CA ARG A 66 -3.12 -11.05 11.07
C ARG A 66 -3.10 -9.70 10.36
N PHE A 67 -4.25 -9.08 10.16
CA PHE A 67 -4.33 -7.76 9.52
C PHE A 67 -3.77 -6.64 10.40
N ARG A 68 -3.90 -6.74 11.73
CA ARG A 68 -3.19 -5.85 12.66
C ARG A 68 -1.68 -6.00 12.53
N THR A 69 -1.17 -7.23 12.43
CA THR A 69 0.25 -7.48 12.19
C THR A 69 0.71 -6.88 10.85
N PHE A 70 -0.10 -6.95 9.79
CA PHE A 70 0.22 -6.26 8.53
C PHE A 70 0.30 -4.75 8.71
N ALA A 71 -0.64 -4.13 9.43
CA ALA A 71 -0.61 -2.70 9.71
C ALA A 71 0.65 -2.30 10.50
N ASP A 72 1.02 -3.10 11.50
CA ASP A 72 2.24 -2.89 12.30
C ASP A 72 3.52 -3.02 11.42
N GLN A 73 3.57 -4.00 10.52
CA GLN A 73 4.70 -4.17 9.59
C GLN A 73 4.83 -3.02 8.58
N ILE A 74 3.69 -2.51 8.08
CA ILE A 74 3.69 -1.33 7.20
C ILE A 74 4.16 -0.10 7.98
N ASP A 75 3.70 0.10 9.22
CA ASP A 75 4.14 1.21 10.06
C ASP A 75 5.66 1.19 10.29
N ASP A 76 6.21 0.01 10.63
CA ASP A 76 7.65 -0.19 10.80
C ASP A 76 8.44 0.12 9.52
N ASP A 77 7.91 -0.23 8.36
CA ASP A 77 8.54 0.04 7.06
C ASP A 77 8.59 1.55 6.76
N PHE A 78 7.52 2.30 7.04
CA PHE A 78 7.55 3.76 6.98
C PHE A 78 8.54 4.37 7.98
N ALA A 79 8.66 3.80 9.18
CA ALA A 79 9.56 4.29 10.21
C ALA A 79 11.04 4.02 9.85
N GLU A 80 11.32 2.83 9.31
CA GLU A 80 12.60 2.45 8.74
C GLU A 80 12.98 3.39 7.61
N ALA A 81 12.11 3.55 6.63
CA ALA A 81 12.36 4.38 5.45
C ALA A 81 12.54 5.84 5.86
N GLY A 82 11.74 6.35 6.80
CA GLY A 82 11.88 7.70 7.33
C GLY A 82 13.27 7.95 7.91
N LYS A 83 13.79 6.97 8.66
CA LYS A 83 15.12 7.05 9.28
C LYS A 83 16.23 6.88 8.24
N ARG A 84 16.11 5.91 7.34
CA ARG A 84 17.08 5.62 6.28
C ARG A 84 17.19 6.77 5.28
N LEU A 85 16.05 7.34 4.88
CA LEU A 85 15.91 8.38 3.87
C LEU A 85 15.65 9.73 4.52
N GLY A 86 16.72 10.35 5.01
CA GLY A 86 16.70 11.72 5.54
C GLY A 86 16.71 11.85 7.07
N GLY A 87 16.65 10.73 7.82
CA GLY A 87 16.85 10.72 9.27
C GLY A 87 15.63 11.14 10.10
N GLY A 88 14.45 11.23 9.50
CA GLY A 88 13.19 11.54 10.18
C GLY A 88 12.49 10.32 10.78
N SER A 89 11.35 10.55 11.43
CA SER A 89 10.40 9.50 11.83
C SER A 89 9.11 9.67 11.03
N ARG A 90 8.59 8.58 10.47
CA ARG A 90 7.28 8.53 9.82
C ARG A 90 6.56 7.26 10.24
N HIS A 91 5.40 7.44 10.86
CA HIS A 91 4.51 6.33 11.22
C HIS A 91 3.19 6.50 10.49
N VAL A 92 2.62 5.41 9.99
CA VAL A 92 1.29 5.42 9.39
C VAL A 92 0.27 5.76 10.47
N ARG A 93 -0.52 6.76 10.16
CA ARG A 93 -1.52 7.30 11.07
C ARG A 93 -2.80 6.49 10.96
N TYR A 94 -2.84 5.30 11.57
CA TYR A 94 -4.02 4.45 11.56
C TYR A 94 -5.13 4.96 12.49
N VAL A 95 -6.37 4.59 12.20
CA VAL A 95 -7.43 4.55 13.22
C VAL A 95 -7.05 3.48 14.24
N THR A 96 -6.95 3.84 15.51
CA THR A 96 -6.46 2.96 16.57
C THR A 96 -7.47 2.79 17.71
N ASP A 97 -7.32 1.67 18.44
CA ASP A 97 -7.96 1.47 19.73
C ASP A 97 -7.15 2.13 20.87
N ALA A 98 -7.61 1.92 22.12
CA ALA A 98 -6.97 2.46 23.32
C ALA A 98 -5.59 1.86 23.62
N ASP A 99 -5.24 0.72 23.01
CA ASP A 99 -3.94 0.04 23.17
C ASP A 99 -2.95 0.40 22.05
N CYS A 100 -3.30 1.40 21.23
CA CYS A 100 -2.51 1.84 20.07
C CYS A 100 -2.31 0.74 19.03
N ARG A 101 -3.35 -0.04 18.75
CA ARG A 101 -3.35 -0.97 17.61
C ARG A 101 -4.35 -0.50 16.57
N ALA A 102 -3.99 -0.67 15.30
CA ALA A 102 -4.91 -0.41 14.20
C ALA A 102 -6.22 -1.19 14.41
N THR A 103 -7.36 -0.51 14.33
CA THR A 103 -8.67 -1.16 14.36
C THR A 103 -9.00 -1.72 12.99
N ILE A 104 -9.51 -2.95 12.95
CA ILE A 104 -9.98 -3.58 11.71
C ILE A 104 -11.51 -3.61 11.76
N ALA A 105 -12.18 -2.82 10.92
CA ALA A 105 -13.63 -2.86 10.82
C ALA A 105 -14.09 -4.17 10.15
N ASN A 106 -15.08 -4.85 10.73
CA ASN A 106 -15.66 -6.07 10.18
C ASN A 106 -16.88 -5.72 9.32
N VAL A 107 -16.79 -5.85 8.00
CA VAL A 107 -17.80 -5.32 7.07
C VAL A 107 -18.37 -6.42 6.18
N ALA A 108 -19.68 -6.61 6.26
CA ALA A 108 -20.44 -7.46 5.34
C ALA A 108 -21.15 -6.59 4.29
N ILE A 109 -20.90 -6.89 3.01
CA ILE A 109 -21.56 -6.29 1.85
C ILE A 109 -22.39 -7.36 1.10
N PRO A 110 -23.35 -6.98 0.24
CA PRO A 110 -24.09 -7.96 -0.55
C PRO A 110 -23.15 -8.89 -1.32
N GLN A 111 -23.42 -10.20 -1.33
CA GLN A 111 -22.58 -11.17 -2.05
C GLN A 111 -22.37 -10.81 -3.53
N SER A 112 -23.40 -10.24 -4.17
CA SER A 112 -23.34 -9.76 -5.56
C SER A 112 -22.41 -8.56 -5.77
N SER A 113 -22.01 -7.87 -4.71
CA SER A 113 -21.05 -6.77 -4.76
C SER A 113 -19.60 -7.22 -4.61
N MET A 114 -19.33 -8.51 -4.40
CA MET A 114 -17.97 -9.06 -4.29
C MET A 114 -17.34 -9.39 -5.67
N ASP A 115 -17.97 -8.98 -6.78
CA ASP A 115 -17.57 -9.39 -8.13
C ASP A 115 -16.31 -8.67 -8.62
N THR A 116 -16.17 -7.36 -8.34
CA THR A 116 -15.05 -6.52 -8.77
C THR A 116 -14.63 -5.56 -7.65
N VAL A 117 -13.40 -5.07 -7.71
CA VAL A 117 -12.94 -4.03 -6.75
C VAL A 117 -13.85 -2.80 -6.76
N ASP A 118 -14.31 -2.36 -7.94
CA ASP A 118 -15.23 -1.21 -8.05
C ASP A 118 -16.54 -1.45 -7.30
N THR A 119 -17.15 -2.63 -7.49
CA THR A 119 -18.42 -2.98 -6.85
C THR A 119 -18.28 -3.20 -5.35
N ILE A 120 -17.15 -3.75 -4.89
CA ILE A 120 -16.80 -3.85 -3.47
C ILE A 120 -16.72 -2.46 -2.85
N THR A 121 -16.03 -1.55 -3.54
CA THR A 121 -15.80 -0.18 -3.09
C THR A 121 -17.09 0.62 -2.99
N ASP A 122 -17.94 0.55 -4.01
CA ASP A 122 -19.24 1.20 -3.99
C ASP A 122 -20.13 0.66 -2.86
N ALA A 123 -20.03 -0.63 -2.55
CA ALA A 123 -20.77 -1.22 -1.44
C ALA A 123 -20.27 -0.79 -0.06
N ILE A 124 -18.95 -0.66 0.16
CA ILE A 124 -18.43 -0.14 1.45
C ILE A 124 -18.70 1.36 1.59
N LYS A 125 -18.67 2.15 0.50
CA LYS A 125 -19.13 3.55 0.51
C LYS A 125 -20.57 3.66 0.96
N ALA A 126 -21.45 2.82 0.42
CA ALA A 126 -22.86 2.76 0.82
C ALA A 126 -23.07 2.35 2.29
N LYS A 127 -22.04 1.78 2.95
CA LYS A 127 -22.01 1.48 4.39
C LYS A 127 -21.45 2.63 5.25
N GLY A 128 -21.04 3.74 4.64
CA GLY A 128 -20.50 4.93 5.32
C GLY A 128 -18.97 5.00 5.36
N PHE A 129 -18.27 4.14 4.63
CA PHE A 129 -16.82 4.23 4.45
C PHE A 129 -16.48 5.16 3.27
N ASP A 130 -16.86 6.44 3.38
CA ASP A 130 -16.74 7.46 2.33
C ASP A 130 -16.18 8.81 2.84
N ARG A 131 -15.59 8.82 4.04
CA ARG A 131 -15.10 10.06 4.66
C ARG A 131 -13.91 10.66 3.91
N ALA A 132 -13.95 11.98 3.74
CA ALA A 132 -12.89 12.73 3.03
C ALA A 132 -11.55 12.82 3.79
N ASP A 133 -11.52 12.47 5.07
CA ASP A 133 -10.32 12.41 5.90
C ASP A 133 -9.84 10.95 6.11
N ARG A 134 -10.17 10.05 5.18
CA ARG A 134 -9.83 8.64 5.23
C ARG A 134 -9.12 8.13 3.99
N LYS A 135 -8.12 7.28 4.26
CA LYS A 135 -7.64 6.28 3.31
C LYS A 135 -8.07 4.93 3.85
N TYR A 136 -8.76 4.15 3.03
CA TYR A 136 -9.31 2.87 3.43
C TYR A 136 -8.38 1.75 2.98
N LEU A 137 -7.78 1.03 3.92
CA LEU A 137 -7.00 -0.18 3.66
C LEU A 137 -7.92 -1.40 3.80
N VAL A 138 -8.28 -2.01 2.68
CA VAL A 138 -9.38 -2.96 2.58
C VAL A 138 -8.85 -4.34 2.24
N TRP A 139 -8.95 -5.30 3.15
CA TRP A 139 -8.76 -6.71 2.87
C TRP A 139 -10.09 -7.37 2.56
N TYR A 140 -10.35 -7.71 1.30
CA TYR A 140 -11.62 -8.31 0.89
C TYR A 140 -11.50 -9.83 0.70
N ASP A 141 -12.49 -10.59 1.20
CA ASP A 141 -12.51 -12.07 1.22
C ASP A 141 -13.02 -12.64 -0.11
N LYS A 142 -12.28 -12.35 -1.18
CA LYS A 142 -12.49 -12.87 -2.52
C LYS A 142 -11.16 -12.92 -3.25
N ASP A 143 -11.03 -13.90 -4.15
CA ASP A 143 -9.88 -14.04 -5.04
C ASP A 143 -9.61 -12.76 -5.84
N GLY A 144 -8.34 -12.36 -5.90
CA GLY A 144 -7.84 -11.09 -6.41
C GLY A 144 -6.54 -10.68 -5.72
N CYS A 145 -5.84 -9.71 -6.30
CA CYS A 145 -4.62 -9.11 -5.72
C CYS A 145 -4.92 -7.69 -5.21
N GLY A 146 -3.99 -6.75 -5.40
CA GLY A 146 -4.12 -5.35 -5.00
C GLY A 146 -4.67 -4.45 -6.10
N LEU A 147 -5.41 -3.40 -5.69
CA LEU A 147 -5.70 -2.23 -6.51
C LEU A 147 -5.97 -1.01 -5.62
N ALA A 148 -5.39 0.12 -5.97
CA ALA A 148 -5.60 1.41 -5.32
C ALA A 148 -6.20 2.47 -6.25
N PHE A 149 -7.06 3.32 -5.72
CA PHE A 149 -7.67 4.43 -6.46
C PHE A 149 -8.11 5.56 -5.51
N GLY A 150 -8.31 6.75 -6.07
CA GLY A 150 -8.81 7.90 -5.31
C GLY A 150 -8.29 9.27 -5.75
N ASN A 151 -7.20 9.34 -6.52
CA ASN A 151 -6.69 10.61 -7.06
C ASN A 151 -5.95 10.39 -8.41
N GLY A 152 -5.91 11.44 -9.24
CA GLY A 152 -5.52 11.39 -10.65
C GLY A 152 -4.11 11.89 -11.00
N GLY A 153 -3.17 11.87 -10.04
CA GLY A 153 -1.78 12.28 -10.26
C GLY A 153 -1.56 13.80 -10.14
N ASP A 154 -1.54 14.30 -8.92
CA ASP A 154 -1.15 15.68 -8.61
C ASP A 154 0.23 15.68 -7.96
N ASP A 155 1.20 16.26 -8.66
CA ASP A 155 2.60 16.22 -8.26
C ASP A 155 3.06 17.50 -7.55
N ARG A 156 2.14 18.35 -7.08
CA ARG A 156 2.51 19.56 -6.34
C ARG A 156 2.96 19.21 -4.92
N PRO A 157 4.03 19.81 -4.37
CA PRO A 157 4.56 19.48 -3.03
C PRO A 157 3.70 19.99 -1.86
N GLY A 158 2.66 20.79 -2.16
CA GLY A 158 1.91 21.56 -1.18
C GLY A 158 1.04 20.72 -0.25
N ALA A 159 0.75 21.23 0.94
CA ALA A 159 -0.17 20.59 1.88
C ALA A 159 -1.61 20.51 1.33
N ASP A 160 -1.97 21.34 0.36
CA ASP A 160 -3.23 21.33 -0.39
C ASP A 160 -3.29 20.24 -1.47
N ASN A 161 -2.24 19.44 -1.64
CA ASN A 161 -2.26 18.31 -2.57
C ASN A 161 -3.41 17.33 -2.20
N PRO A 162 -4.23 16.88 -3.16
CA PRO A 162 -5.35 15.98 -2.89
C PRO A 162 -4.94 14.61 -2.28
N TYR A 163 -3.67 14.22 -2.35
CA TYR A 163 -3.17 13.08 -1.57
C TYR A 163 -3.23 13.30 -0.04
N ASN A 164 -3.40 14.54 0.43
CA ASN A 164 -3.78 14.89 1.82
C ASN A 164 -5.30 14.87 2.08
N ALA A 165 -6.09 14.34 1.15
CA ALA A 165 -7.52 14.13 1.31
C ALA A 165 -7.89 12.67 0.99
N GLY A 166 -9.19 12.45 0.85
CA GLY A 166 -9.84 11.18 0.58
C GLY A 166 -11.30 11.43 0.16
N PRO A 167 -12.12 10.38 0.10
CA PRO A 167 -11.76 9.00 0.42
C PRO A 167 -10.91 8.37 -0.69
N HIS A 168 -9.79 7.74 -0.33
CA HIS A 168 -9.02 6.86 -1.23
C HIS A 168 -9.06 5.44 -0.69
N TYR A 169 -8.82 4.45 -1.55
CA TYR A 169 -9.00 3.05 -1.20
C TYR A 169 -7.81 2.25 -1.72
N ALA A 170 -7.16 1.53 -0.82
CA ALA A 170 -6.14 0.52 -1.09
C ALA A 170 -6.80 -0.82 -0.82
N THR A 171 -7.08 -1.61 -1.86
CA THR A 171 -7.84 -2.85 -1.74
C THR A 171 -6.96 -4.05 -2.03
N VAL A 172 -7.07 -5.11 -1.25
CA VAL A 172 -6.25 -6.33 -1.39
C VAL A 172 -7.12 -7.58 -1.20
N GLY A 173 -7.18 -8.41 -2.23
CA GLY A 173 -7.88 -9.70 -2.22
C GLY A 173 -7.07 -10.85 -1.65
N THR A 174 -7.73 -12.00 -1.47
CA THR A 174 -7.15 -13.18 -0.80
C THR A 174 -5.91 -13.73 -1.51
N GLY A 175 -5.72 -13.43 -2.80
CA GLY A 175 -4.56 -13.87 -3.58
C GLY A 175 -3.27 -13.16 -3.19
N CYS A 176 -3.34 -11.97 -2.60
CA CYS A 176 -2.20 -11.15 -2.22
C CYS A 176 -2.24 -10.64 -0.78
N TRP A 177 -2.94 -11.33 0.13
CA TRP A 177 -2.94 -10.95 1.55
C TRP A 177 -1.56 -11.10 2.20
N SER A 178 -0.78 -10.03 2.13
CA SER A 178 0.51 -9.83 2.79
C SER A 178 0.66 -8.36 3.19
N TRP A 179 1.61 -8.06 4.09
CA TRP A 179 1.94 -6.68 4.41
C TRP A 179 2.53 -5.93 3.21
N GLN A 180 3.31 -6.61 2.35
CA GLN A 180 3.95 -6.00 1.18
C GLN A 180 2.89 -5.47 0.19
N ALA A 181 1.93 -6.31 -0.21
CA ALA A 181 0.87 -5.87 -1.12
C ALA A 181 -0.01 -4.80 -0.47
N SER A 182 -0.26 -4.90 0.83
CA SER A 182 -1.05 -3.91 1.56
C SER A 182 -0.33 -2.56 1.65
N GLY A 183 0.98 -2.56 1.89
CA GLY A 183 1.83 -1.37 1.91
C GLY A 183 1.94 -0.73 0.52
N HIS A 184 2.13 -1.55 -0.52
CA HIS A 184 2.15 -1.13 -1.92
C HIS A 184 0.88 -0.35 -2.32
N GLU A 185 -0.30 -0.95 -2.08
CA GLU A 185 -1.56 -0.27 -2.41
C GLU A 185 -1.78 0.96 -1.53
N LEU A 186 -1.39 0.93 -0.25
CA LEU A 186 -1.48 2.10 0.61
C LEU A 186 -0.60 3.25 0.10
N LEU A 187 0.62 2.96 -0.35
CA LEU A 187 1.55 3.93 -0.93
C LEU A 187 0.95 4.61 -2.17
N HIS A 188 0.28 3.87 -3.06
CA HIS A 188 -0.47 4.50 -4.16
C HIS A 188 -1.52 5.51 -3.64
N THR A 189 -2.29 5.18 -2.60
CA THR A 189 -3.28 6.13 -2.04
C THR A 189 -2.64 7.35 -1.39
N LEU A 190 -1.38 7.25 -1.00
CA LEU A 190 -0.54 8.33 -0.47
C LEU A 190 0.17 9.13 -1.57
N GLY A 191 0.08 8.69 -2.83
CA GLY A 191 0.67 9.36 -3.99
C GLY A 191 2.08 8.91 -4.34
N ALA A 192 2.48 7.70 -3.90
CA ALA A 192 3.73 7.11 -4.32
C ALA A 192 3.78 6.94 -5.84
N VAL A 193 4.98 7.20 -6.37
CA VAL A 193 5.36 7.16 -7.78
C VAL A 193 4.43 7.96 -8.70
N GLN A 194 4.63 9.27 -8.72
CA GLN A 194 4.01 10.12 -9.73
C GLN A 194 4.64 9.87 -11.10
N GLY A 195 3.91 10.09 -12.18
CA GLY A 195 4.41 9.84 -13.54
C GLY A 195 5.60 10.72 -13.97
N SER A 196 5.89 11.77 -13.19
CA SER A 196 7.05 12.65 -13.33
C SER A 196 8.24 12.24 -12.46
N ALA A 197 8.12 11.18 -11.64
CA ALA A 197 9.20 10.70 -10.79
C ALA A 197 10.38 10.17 -11.65
N PRO A 198 11.63 10.35 -11.20
CA PRO A 198 12.84 9.95 -11.93
C PRO A 198 12.82 8.55 -12.51
N HIS A 199 12.32 7.56 -11.75
CA HIS A 199 12.32 6.16 -12.13
C HIS A 199 10.89 5.60 -12.34
N ALA A 200 9.94 6.45 -12.68
CA ALA A 200 8.57 6.04 -12.97
C ALA A 200 8.44 5.17 -14.25
N THR A 201 7.53 4.20 -14.18
CA THR A 201 6.94 3.53 -15.33
C THR A 201 5.67 4.27 -15.77
N LYS A 202 5.17 3.93 -16.96
CA LYS A 202 3.92 4.51 -17.48
C LYS A 202 2.66 4.11 -16.72
N ASN A 203 2.70 3.07 -15.89
CA ASN A 203 1.50 2.57 -15.19
C ASN A 203 1.54 2.83 -13.69
N GLY A 204 2.27 3.86 -13.24
CA GLY A 204 2.27 4.31 -11.84
C GLY A 204 3.14 3.49 -10.90
N HIS A 205 4.07 2.71 -11.44
CA HIS A 205 5.10 1.97 -10.71
C HIS A 205 6.46 2.57 -10.97
N CYS A 206 7.52 2.01 -10.40
CA CYS A 206 8.89 2.39 -10.66
C CYS A 206 9.71 1.21 -11.20
N TRP A 207 10.98 1.44 -11.58
CA TRP A 207 11.87 0.39 -12.10
C TRP A 207 13.10 0.06 -11.24
N ASP A 208 13.18 0.59 -10.03
CA ASP A 208 14.18 0.30 -9.00
C ASP A 208 13.88 -1.03 -8.28
N ASP A 209 14.45 -2.14 -8.77
CA ASP A 209 14.08 -3.55 -8.48
C ASP A 209 13.74 -3.88 -7.02
N GLU A 210 14.51 -3.35 -6.05
CA GLU A 210 14.33 -3.61 -4.61
C GLU A 210 13.17 -2.85 -3.95
N ASP A 211 12.58 -1.85 -4.62
CA ASP A 211 11.50 -1.03 -4.10
C ASP A 211 10.15 -1.80 -4.05
N ILE A 212 9.34 -1.52 -3.04
CA ILE A 212 7.99 -2.06 -2.90
C ILE A 212 7.07 -1.68 -4.05
N MET A 213 7.28 -0.52 -4.67
CA MET A 213 6.49 0.02 -5.79
C MET A 213 7.02 -0.40 -7.16
N CYS A 214 8.10 -1.17 -7.25
CA CYS A 214 8.75 -1.48 -8.50
C CYS A 214 8.58 -2.94 -8.94
N TYR A 215 8.10 -3.13 -10.16
CA TYR A 215 8.16 -4.40 -10.89
C TYR A 215 7.96 -4.14 -12.39
N ASP A 216 8.28 -5.14 -13.22
CA ASP A 216 8.01 -5.04 -14.66
C ASP A 216 6.51 -5.14 -14.94
N ASP A 217 5.90 -3.96 -15.05
CA ASP A 217 4.50 -3.73 -15.36
C ASP A 217 4.25 -3.55 -16.87
N GLY A 218 5.27 -3.79 -17.71
CA GLY A 218 5.26 -3.52 -19.15
C GLY A 218 5.30 -2.03 -19.52
N GLY A 219 5.45 -1.14 -18.55
CA GLY A 219 5.48 0.31 -18.68
C GLY A 219 6.87 0.94 -18.54
N ILE A 220 7.93 0.13 -18.35
CA ILE A 220 9.31 0.61 -18.15
C ILE A 220 9.82 1.36 -19.41
N PRO A 221 10.36 2.59 -19.28
CA PRO A 221 10.92 3.33 -20.40
C PRO A 221 12.22 2.69 -20.92
N ASN A 222 12.67 3.08 -22.13
CA ASN A 222 13.96 2.65 -22.68
C ASN A 222 14.79 3.87 -23.11
N PRO A 223 15.91 4.18 -22.42
CA PRO A 223 16.46 3.47 -21.24
C PRO A 223 15.55 3.58 -19.98
N PRO A 224 15.66 2.67 -18.99
CA PRO A 224 16.62 1.56 -18.88
C PRO A 224 16.21 0.25 -19.59
N GLY A 225 14.94 0.09 -19.95
CA GLY A 225 14.42 -1.08 -20.67
C GLY A 225 14.19 -2.34 -19.82
N GLY A 226 14.39 -2.25 -18.51
CA GLY A 226 14.12 -3.30 -17.53
C GLY A 226 14.37 -2.81 -16.12
N LEU A 227 14.07 -3.65 -15.12
CA LEU A 227 14.35 -3.36 -13.71
C LEU A 227 15.86 -3.18 -13.48
N VAL A 228 16.21 -2.21 -12.66
CA VAL A 228 17.58 -1.88 -12.29
C VAL A 228 17.74 -2.04 -10.79
N LYS A 229 18.79 -2.73 -10.37
CA LYS A 229 19.18 -2.80 -8.96
C LYS A 229 19.87 -1.51 -8.56
N VAL A 230 19.09 -0.51 -8.16
CA VAL A 230 19.61 0.80 -7.78
C VAL A 230 20.19 0.75 -6.36
N CYS A 231 19.57 -0.04 -5.46
CA CYS A 231 20.02 -0.23 -4.08
C CYS A 231 20.78 -1.55 -3.89
N GLU A 232 22.06 -1.61 -4.29
CA GLU A 232 22.83 -2.85 -4.20
C GLU A 232 22.90 -3.40 -2.76
N GLY A 233 22.40 -4.63 -2.58
CA GLY A 233 22.42 -5.34 -1.30
C GLY A 233 21.28 -4.99 -0.34
N ALA A 234 20.36 -4.11 -0.73
CA ALA A 234 19.14 -3.88 0.02
C ALA A 234 18.21 -5.11 -0.01
N PRO A 235 17.42 -5.35 1.04
CA PRO A 235 16.34 -6.33 0.98
C PRO A 235 15.24 -5.87 0.01
N GLU A 236 14.42 -6.81 -0.43
CA GLU A 236 13.27 -6.54 -1.32
C GLU A 236 12.11 -5.87 -0.56
N ASN A 237 11.30 -5.09 -1.29
CA ASN A 237 10.11 -4.37 -0.82
C ASN A 237 10.44 -3.22 0.14
N GLN A 238 11.49 -2.47 -0.15
CA GLN A 238 11.83 -1.25 0.58
C GLN A 238 11.00 -0.07 0.08
N ILE A 239 10.70 0.89 0.93
CA ILE A 239 10.18 2.19 0.47
C ILE A 239 11.30 3.04 -0.12
N ASP A 240 11.04 3.56 -1.32
CA ASP A 240 11.82 4.51 -2.13
C ASP A 240 13.31 4.19 -2.13
N CYS A 241 13.67 3.19 -2.93
CA CYS A 241 15.07 2.88 -3.19
C CYS A 241 15.80 4.16 -3.70
N ASP A 242 16.95 4.50 -3.11
CA ASP A 242 17.65 5.81 -3.25
C ASP A 242 16.92 7.07 -2.75
N GLY A 243 15.61 7.02 -2.52
CA GLY A 243 14.85 8.09 -1.86
C GLY A 243 14.69 9.33 -2.73
N ASP A 244 14.50 9.14 -4.03
CA ASP A 244 14.38 10.21 -5.02
C ASP A 244 13.11 10.17 -5.88
N ASP A 245 12.26 9.13 -5.74
CA ASP A 245 11.02 9.00 -6.50
C ASP A 245 9.77 9.50 -5.79
N TYR A 246 9.57 9.17 -4.51
CA TYR A 246 8.31 9.50 -3.83
C TYR A 246 8.36 9.71 -2.33
N PHE A 247 9.46 9.37 -1.66
CA PHE A 247 9.59 9.38 -0.21
C PHE A 247 11.00 9.75 0.25
N ASN A 248 11.12 10.90 0.90
CA ASN A 248 12.34 11.28 1.61
C ASN A 248 12.00 12.28 2.72
N THR A 249 12.45 12.04 3.95
CA THR A 249 12.11 12.92 5.09
C THR A 249 12.94 14.22 5.12
N ASN A 250 14.05 14.26 4.38
CA ASN A 250 14.91 15.42 4.26
C ASN A 250 15.54 15.47 2.85
N PRO A 251 14.72 15.69 1.80
CA PRO A 251 15.20 15.67 0.43
C PRO A 251 16.23 16.79 0.18
N PRO A 252 17.35 16.50 -0.52
CA PRO A 252 18.34 17.52 -0.86
C PRO A 252 17.74 18.70 -1.61
N GLU A 253 18.30 19.90 -1.43
CA GLU A 253 17.88 21.07 -2.21
C GLU A 253 18.07 20.82 -3.71
N GLY A 254 17.06 21.15 -4.51
CA GLY A 254 17.06 20.92 -5.95
C GLY A 254 16.75 19.49 -6.40
N SER A 255 16.50 18.54 -5.48
CA SER A 255 16.02 17.20 -5.85
C SER A 255 14.55 17.22 -6.26
N TYR A 256 14.11 16.14 -6.93
CA TYR A 256 12.72 15.95 -7.34
C TYR A 256 11.74 16.15 -6.17
N LEU A 257 11.98 15.45 -5.06
CA LEU A 257 11.13 15.46 -3.85
C LEU A 257 11.15 16.78 -3.06
N LYS A 258 11.96 17.75 -3.46
CA LYS A 258 11.89 19.11 -2.91
C LYS A 258 10.86 19.97 -3.62
N THR A 259 10.60 19.70 -4.90
CA THR A 259 9.72 20.51 -5.76
C THR A 259 8.45 19.78 -6.18
N HIS A 260 8.32 18.50 -5.85
CA HIS A 260 7.21 17.62 -6.25
C HIS A 260 6.56 16.95 -5.04
N TRP A 261 5.48 16.21 -5.26
CA TRP A 261 4.81 15.51 -4.17
C TRP A 261 5.78 14.54 -3.50
N ASN A 262 5.80 14.56 -2.17
CA ASN A 262 6.64 13.70 -1.37
C ASN A 262 5.76 13.09 -0.29
N VAL A 263 5.60 11.77 -0.35
CA VAL A 263 4.77 10.99 0.58
C VAL A 263 5.17 11.25 2.02
N ALA A 264 6.45 11.52 2.31
CA ALA A 264 6.91 11.87 3.65
C ALA A 264 6.29 13.18 4.18
N ASN A 265 5.65 14.01 3.37
CA ASN A 265 4.91 15.21 3.79
C ASN A 265 3.40 14.95 3.99
N SER A 266 2.95 13.71 3.78
CA SER A 266 1.55 13.34 3.93
C SER A 266 1.07 13.54 5.38
N SER A 267 -0.08 14.20 5.51
CA SER A 267 -0.84 14.37 6.76
C SER A 267 -1.40 13.06 7.32
N TYR A 268 -1.31 11.96 6.56
CA TYR A 268 -1.61 10.60 7.00
C TYR A 268 -0.39 9.90 7.60
N LEU A 269 0.73 10.60 7.77
CA LEU A 269 1.90 10.13 8.50
C LEU A 269 2.13 10.99 9.74
N ILE A 270 2.48 10.34 10.85
CA ILE A 270 2.90 10.98 12.08
C ILE A 270 4.40 11.27 11.97
N THR A 271 4.80 12.49 12.31
CA THR A 271 6.20 12.96 12.18
C THR A 271 6.96 13.01 13.51
N LYS A 272 6.29 12.71 14.62
CA LYS A 272 6.84 12.78 15.97
C LYS A 272 7.19 11.37 16.44
N GLY A 273 8.46 11.10 16.69
CA GLY A 273 8.99 9.88 17.32
C GLY A 273 10.25 10.23 18.08
#